data_AF-A0A948BPD1-F1
#
_entry.id   AF-A0A948BPD1-F1
#
_cell.length_a   1.000
_cell.length_b   1.000
_cell.length_c   1.000
_cell.angle_alpha   90.00
_cell.angle_beta   90.00
_cell.angle_gamma   90.00
#
_symmetry.space_group_name_H-M   'P 1'
#
loop_
_entity.id
_entity.type
_entity.pdbx_description
1 polymer ?
#
loop_
_entity_poly.entity_id
_entity_poly.type
_entity_poly.pdbx_seq_one_letter_code
_entity_poly.pdbx_strand_id
1 'polypeptide(L)'
;MNTILALTILVIGSSGIAAQIILLRELLVSFYGNELTVGVILANWILIEAIGVYWMGRILSRAKNPVNLFFILQFIFSLTLPASVYFARTFKTFSGIPFGEGIGISA
;
A
#
# COMPACT_ATOMS: atom_id res chain seq x y z
N MET A 1 -7.10 23.11 18.59
CA MET A 1 -7.07 21.91 17.73
C MET A 1 -7.08 20.70 18.65
N ASN A 2 -8.15 19.89 18.65
CA ASN A 2 -8.31 18.80 19.62
C ASN A 2 -7.14 17.81 19.54
N THR A 3 -6.49 17.53 20.66
CA THR A 3 -5.34 16.61 20.79
C THR A 3 -5.63 15.23 20.18
N ILE A 4 -6.89 14.79 20.24
CA ILE A 4 -7.38 13.54 19.63
C ILE A 4 -7.19 13.54 18.10
N LEU A 5 -7.50 14.64 17.41
CA LEU A 5 -7.33 14.72 15.96
C LEU A 5 -5.84 14.66 15.57
N ALA A 6 -4.98 15.34 16.33
CA ALA A 6 -3.55 15.29 16.11
C ALA A 6 -3.00 13.87 16.29
N LEU A 7 -3.42 13.17 17.34
CA LEU A 7 -3.04 11.76 17.57
C LEU A 7 -3.53 10.86 16.44
N THR A 8 -4.77 11.02 15.98
CA THR A 8 -5.32 10.24 14.87
C THR A 8 -4.52 10.43 13.58
N ILE A 9 -4.18 11.69 13.23
CA ILE A 9 -3.37 11.99 12.04
C ILE A 9 -1.98 11.37 12.17
N LEU A 10 -1.34 11.48 13.34
CA LEU A 10 -0.03 10.90 13.59
C LEU A 10 -0.04 9.37 13.50
N VAL A 11 -1.02 8.71 14.10
CA VAL A 11 -1.13 7.24 14.08
C VAL A 11 -1.38 6.74 12.67
N ILE A 12 -2.30 7.36 11.94
CA ILE A 12 -2.59 6.96 10.55
C ILE A 12 -1.38 7.20 9.66
N GLY A 13 -0.80 8.41 9.70
CA GLY A 13 0.36 8.75 8.89
C GLY A 13 1.56 7.84 9.16
N SER A 14 1.90 7.60 10.43
CA SER A 14 3.00 6.71 10.80
C SER A 14 2.75 5.26 10.38
N SER A 15 1.52 4.75 10.54
CA SER A 15 1.15 3.41 10.10
C SER A 15 1.20 3.24 8.58
N GLY A 16 0.80 4.27 7.82
CA GLY A 16 0.90 4.32 6.36
C GLY A 16 2.35 4.33 5.87
N ILE A 17 3.22 5.12 6.52
CA ILE A 17 4.65 5.13 6.19
C ILE A 17 5.30 3.78 6.49
N ALA A 18 5.00 3.18 7.65
CA ALA A 18 5.52 1.86 8.02
C ALA A 18 5.08 0.79 7.00
N ALA A 19 3.81 0.79 6.63
CA ALA A 19 3.26 -0.05 5.58
C ALA A 19 4.00 0.09 4.24
N GLN A 20 4.20 1.34 3.80
CA GLN A 20 4.88 1.67 2.55
C GLN A 20 6.31 1.19 2.54
N ILE A 21 7.05 1.41 3.63
CA ILE A 21 8.44 0.96 3.72
C ILE A 21 8.54 -0.57 3.66
N ILE A 22 7.68 -1.28 4.40
CA ILE A 22 7.70 -2.75 4.43
C ILE A 22 7.41 -3.32 3.05
N LEU A 23 6.35 -2.86 2.38
CA LEU A 23 5.97 -3.35 1.05
C LEU A 23 7.00 -3.00 -0.01
N LEU A 24 7.51 -1.77 0.00
CA LEU A 24 8.55 -1.35 -0.94
C LEU A 24 9.81 -2.22 -0.77
N ARG A 25 10.23 -2.51 0.48
CA ARG A 25 11.38 -3.39 0.73
C ARG A 25 11.16 -4.79 0.19
N GLU A 26 10.00 -5.38 0.45
CA GLU A 26 9.70 -6.76 0.02
C GLU A 26 9.71 -6.86 -1.51
N LEU A 27 9.11 -5.88 -2.20
CA LEU A 27 9.08 -5.82 -3.66
C LEU A 27 10.47 -5.58 -4.25
N LEU A 28 11.26 -4.67 -3.69
CA LEU A 28 12.62 -4.40 -4.20
C LEU A 28 13.55 -5.60 -4.03
N VAL A 29 13.45 -6.32 -2.90
CA VAL A 29 14.18 -7.57 -2.68
C VAL A 29 13.72 -8.66 -3.65
N SER A 30 12.44 -8.66 -4.04
CA SER A 30 11.91 -9.64 -5.00
C SER A 30 12.33 -9.38 -6.46
N PHE A 31 12.50 -8.13 -6.86
CA PHE A 31 12.76 -7.72 -8.25
C PHE A 31 14.20 -7.26 -8.52
N TYR A 32 15.17 -7.62 -7.66
CA TYR A 32 16.57 -7.20 -7.82
C TYR A 32 16.75 -5.68 -7.93
N GLY A 33 15.98 -4.93 -7.15
CA GLY A 33 16.06 -3.48 -6.93
C GLY A 33 16.79 -2.67 -8.00
N ASN A 34 16.08 -2.29 -9.07
CA ASN A 34 16.54 -1.28 -10.03
C ASN A 34 15.76 0.04 -9.84
N GLU A 35 16.32 1.17 -10.26
CA GLU A 35 15.69 2.50 -10.19
C GLU A 35 14.35 2.52 -10.95
N LEU A 36 14.29 1.84 -12.10
CA LEU A 36 13.05 1.68 -12.88
C LEU A 36 11.98 0.93 -12.07
N THR A 37 12.37 -0.11 -11.35
CA THR A 37 11.45 -0.91 -10.51
C THR A 37 10.85 -0.06 -9.39
N VAL A 38 11.66 0.76 -8.73
CA VAL A 38 11.18 1.72 -7.72
C VAL A 38 10.17 2.68 -8.37
N GLY A 39 10.50 3.23 -9.53
CA GLY A 39 9.62 4.14 -10.27
C GLY A 39 8.27 3.53 -10.62
N VAL A 40 8.25 2.29 -11.13
CA VAL A 40 7.01 1.57 -11.46
C VAL A 40 6.17 1.27 -10.22
N ILE A 41 6.79 0.82 -9.12
CA ILE A 41 6.09 0.55 -7.86
C ILE A 41 5.41 1.83 -7.35
N LEU A 42 6.15 2.95 -7.30
CA LEU A 42 5.62 4.23 -6.84
C LEU A 42 4.54 4.79 -7.78
N ALA A 43 4.72 4.67 -9.09
CA ALA A 43 3.71 5.09 -10.06
C ALA A 43 2.40 4.31 -9.88
N ASN A 44 2.47 2.99 -9.72
CA ASN A 44 1.31 2.16 -9.45
C ASN A 44 0.66 2.51 -8.10
N TRP A 45 1.47 2.76 -7.06
CA TRP A 45 0.99 3.19 -5.75
C TRP A 45 0.16 4.48 -5.85
N ILE A 46 0.74 5.53 -6.43
CA ILE A 46 0.11 6.86 -6.53
C ILE A 46 -1.15 6.79 -7.41
N LEU A 47 -1.13 5.99 -8.48
CA LEU A 47 -2.29 5.81 -9.34
C LEU A 47 -3.47 5.23 -8.56
N ILE A 48 -3.23 4.18 -7.77
CA ILE A 48 -4.26 3.55 -6.93
C ILE A 48 -4.75 4.51 -5.85
N GLU A 49 -3.86 5.26 -5.19
CA GLU A 49 -4.26 6.29 -4.23
C GLU A 49 -5.16 7.37 -4.86
N ALA A 50 -4.80 7.85 -6.05
CA ALA A 50 -5.60 8.86 -6.76
C ALA A 50 -7.01 8.35 -7.07
N ILE A 51 -7.12 7.11 -7.56
CA ILE A 51 -8.41 6.45 -7.82
C ILE A 51 -9.19 6.29 -6.51
N GLY A 52 -8.52 5.86 -5.44
CA GLY A 52 -9.11 5.69 -4.12
C GLY A 52 -9.69 6.99 -3.57
N VAL A 53 -8.92 8.09 -3.60
CA VAL A 53 -9.37 9.41 -3.13
C VAL A 53 -10.58 9.90 -3.95
N TYR A 54 -10.55 9.73 -5.27
CA TYR A 54 -11.66 10.12 -6.13
C TYR A 54 -12.97 9.38 -5.79
N TRP A 55 -12.90 8.06 -5.63
CA TRP A 55 -14.05 7.25 -5.25
C TRP A 55 -14.52 7.55 -3.84
N MET A 56 -13.59 7.65 -2.89
CA MET A 56 -13.91 7.81 -1.48
C MET A 56 -14.47 9.20 -1.17
N GLY A 57 -14.03 10.25 -1.85
CA GLY A 57 -14.64 11.59 -1.74
C GLY A 57 -16.12 11.61 -2.10
N ARG A 58 -16.55 10.77 -3.05
CA ARG A 58 -17.97 10.63 -3.41
C ARG A 58 -18.76 9.82 -2.38
N ILE A 59 -18.15 8.79 -1.80
CA ILE A 59 -18.79 7.97 -0.77
C ILE A 59 -18.95 8.78 0.52
N LEU A 60 -17.92 9.54 0.92
CA LEU A 60 -17.92 10.35 2.13
C LEU A 60 -18.97 11.49 2.05
N SER A 61 -19.12 12.12 0.89
CA SER A 61 -20.11 13.20 0.70
C SER A 61 -21.57 12.71 0.77
N ARG A 62 -21.81 11.41 0.57
CA ARG A 62 -23.13 10.76 0.72
C ARG A 62 -23.27 9.98 2.02
N ALA A 63 -22.24 9.90 2.84
CA ALA A 63 -22.24 9.10 4.05
C ALA A 63 -23.05 9.79 5.16
N LYS A 64 -24.10 9.11 5.64
CA LYS A 64 -24.87 9.57 6.82
C LYS A 64 -24.06 9.59 8.11
N ASN A 65 -23.01 8.75 8.20
CA ASN A 65 -22.17 8.63 9.40
C ASN A 65 -20.68 8.46 9.02
N PRO A 66 -19.93 9.57 8.86
CA PRO A 66 -18.53 9.52 8.41
C PRO A 66 -17.60 8.87 9.43
N VAL A 67 -17.95 8.90 10.72
CA VAL A 67 -17.16 8.28 11.79
C VAL A 67 -17.18 6.75 11.68
N ASN A 68 -18.34 6.16 11.41
CA ASN A 68 -18.42 4.71 11.22
C ASN A 68 -17.64 4.25 9.98
N LEU A 69 -17.72 5.01 8.89
CA LEU A 69 -16.97 4.74 7.67
C LEU A 69 -15.45 4.80 7.91
N PHE A 70 -15.00 5.74 8.73
CA PHE A 70 -13.60 5.84 9.14
C PHE A 70 -13.12 4.61 9.92
N PHE A 71 -13.91 4.10 10.88
CA PHE A 71 -13.57 2.86 11.60
C PHE A 71 -13.50 1.65 10.66
N ILE A 72 -14.45 1.52 9.73
CA ILE A 72 -14.46 0.45 8.73
C ILE A 72 -13.19 0.50 7.87
N LEU A 73 -12.81 1.69 7.40
CA LEU A 73 -11.59 1.88 6.60
C LEU A 73 -10.33 1.52 7.37
N GLN A 74 -10.24 1.93 8.64
CA GLN A 74 -9.09 1.59 9.48
C GLN A 74 -8.97 0.08 9.68
N PHE A 75 -10.11 -0.61 9.83
CA PHE A 75 -10.14 -2.07 9.94
C PHE A 75 -9.70 -2.75 8.64
N ILE A 76 -10.22 -2.28 7.49
CA ILE A 76 -9.81 -2.78 6.17
C ILE A 76 -8.31 -2.57 5.95
N PHE A 77 -7.78 -1.39 6.30
CA PHE A 77 -6.36 -1.10 6.20
C PHE A 77 -5.52 -2.08 7.03
N SER A 78 -5.93 -2.33 8.28
CA SER A 78 -5.23 -3.27 9.17
C SER A 78 -5.21 -4.71 8.63
N LEU A 79 -6.25 -5.15 7.92
CA LEU A 79 -6.30 -6.48 7.29
C LEU A 79 -5.52 -6.52 5.97
N THR A 80 -5.48 -5.41 5.24
CA THR A 80 -4.82 -5.31 3.94
C THR A 80 -3.30 -5.42 4.09
N LEU A 81 -2.72 -4.97 5.20
CA LEU A 81 -1.28 -5.06 5.45
C LEU A 81 -0.73 -6.50 5.48
N PRO A 82 -1.20 -7.39 6.36
CA PRO A 82 -0.72 -8.78 6.36
C PRO A 82 -1.03 -9.49 5.04
N ALA A 83 -2.18 -9.19 4.42
CA ALA A 83 -2.53 -9.75 3.12
C ALA A 83 -1.54 -9.32 2.01
N SER A 84 -1.24 -8.03 1.90
CA SER A 84 -0.30 -7.49 0.91
C SER A 84 1.12 -8.02 1.09
N VAL A 85 1.60 -8.15 2.33
CA VAL A 85 2.90 -8.78 2.63
C VAL A 85 2.89 -10.26 2.24
N TYR A 86 1.79 -10.99 2.54
CA TYR A 86 1.64 -12.38 2.13
C TYR A 86 1.64 -12.55 0.61
N PHE A 87 0.94 -11.68 -0.13
CA PHE A 87 0.95 -11.68 -1.59
C PHE A 87 2.33 -11.35 -2.15
N ALA A 88 3.02 -10.35 -1.61
CA ALA A 88 4.38 -10.00 -2.03
C ALA A 88 5.36 -11.19 -1.87
N ARG A 89 5.21 -11.96 -0.79
CA ARG A 89 6.00 -13.19 -0.56
C ARG A 89 5.61 -14.34 -1.48
N THR A 90 4.32 -14.58 -1.61
CA THR A 90 3.78 -15.74 -2.34
C THR A 90 3.92 -15.56 -3.84
N PHE A 91 3.94 -14.33 -4.35
CA PHE A 91 4.22 -14.01 -5.74
C PHE A 91 5.55 -14.64 -6.18
N LYS A 92 6.59 -14.55 -5.35
CA LYS A 92 7.89 -15.19 -5.61
C LYS A 92 7.80 -16.71 -5.71
N THR A 93 6.99 -17.34 -4.85
CA THR A 93 6.77 -18.80 -4.87
C THR A 93 5.98 -19.26 -6.09
N PHE A 94 4.98 -18.47 -6.53
CA PHE A 94 4.13 -18.82 -7.68
C PHE A 94 4.77 -18.54 -9.03
N SER A 95 5.66 -17.56 -9.14
CA SER A 95 6.24 -17.19 -10.44
C SER A 95 7.24 -18.21 -10.97
N GLY A 96 7.68 -19.22 -10.19
CA GLY A 96 8.60 -20.26 -10.66
C GLY A 96 9.99 -19.75 -11.10
N ILE A 97 10.30 -18.48 -10.83
CA ILE A 97 11.55 -17.83 -11.20
C ILE A 97 12.62 -18.26 -10.18
N PRO A 98 13.77 -18.82 -10.60
CA PRO A 98 14.86 -19.16 -9.70
C PRO A 98 15.31 -17.95 -8.88
N PHE A 99 15.70 -18.17 -7.62
CA PHE A 99 16.35 -17.15 -6.79
C PHE A 99 17.65 -16.70 -7.47
N GLY A 100 17.63 -15.64 -8.27
CA GLY A 100 18.82 -15.21 -9.02
C GLY A 100 18.53 -14.37 -10.24
N GLU A 101 17.40 -14.63 -10.91
CA GLU A 101 17.12 -14.02 -12.20
C GLU A 101 16.23 -12.80 -12.01
N GLY A 102 16.83 -11.62 -12.19
CA GLY A 102 16.04 -10.45 -12.51
C GLY A 102 15.31 -10.75 -13.82
N ILE A 103 14.01 -10.49 -13.86
CA ILE A 103 13.31 -10.22 -15.12
C ILE A 103 13.84 -8.89 -15.68
N GLY A 104 15.12 -8.89 -16.03
CA GLY A 104 15.65 -7.96 -16.99
C GLY A 104 14.92 -8.25 -18.29
N ILE A 105 14.34 -7.21 -18.86
CA ILE A 105 14.07 -7.18 -20.29
C ILE A 105 15.43 -7.25 -21.01
N SER A 106 16.03 -8.44 -21.03
CA SER A 106 17.18 -8.76 -21.87
C SER A 106 16.65 -8.89 -23.29
N ALA A 107 16.47 -7.74 -23.95
CA ALA A 107 16.64 -7.66 -25.39
C ALA A 107 18.14 -7.47 -25.68
#